data_AF-A0A949Q9K5-F1
#
_entry.id   AF-A0A949Q9K5-F1
#
_cell.length_a   1.000
_cell.length_b   1.000
_cell.length_c   1.000
_cell.angle_alpha   90.00
_cell.angle_beta   90.00
_cell.angle_gamma   90.00
#
_symmetry.space_group_name_H-M   'P 1'
#
loop_
_entity.id
_entity.type
_entity.pdbx_description
1 polymer ?
#
loop_
_entity_poly.entity_id
_entity_poly.type
_entity_poly.pdbx_seq_one_letter_code
_entity_poly.pdbx_strand_id
1 'polypeptide(L)'
;YDLPRSADDYTHRIGRTGRSGEAGLAVSLVSADTQAHWRLIEKRQSLDVALETVEGFEPTLNAISTATPTDMSGNGGVKGKRPSKKDKLRA
;
A
#
# COMPACT_ATOMS: atom_id res chain seq x y z
N TYR A 1 -16.81 6.80 5.35
CA TYR A 1 -16.53 7.16 3.94
C TYR A 1 -15.05 7.05 3.60
N ASP A 2 -14.21 6.64 4.55
CA ASP A 2 -12.76 6.62 4.42
C ASP A 2 -12.26 5.44 3.59
N LEU A 3 -11.05 5.56 3.07
CA LEU A 3 -10.38 4.48 2.36
C LEU A 3 -9.94 3.39 3.36
N PRO A 4 -10.30 2.10 3.12
CA PRO A 4 -9.91 1.03 4.02
C PRO A 4 -8.40 0.77 3.93
N ARG A 5 -7.79 0.34 5.03
CA ARG A 5 -6.35 0.04 5.08
C ARG A 5 -6.00 -1.31 4.43
N SER A 6 -6.98 -2.20 4.32
CA SER A 6 -6.83 -3.53 3.72
C SER A 6 -7.49 -3.57 2.35
N ALA A 7 -6.77 -4.11 1.38
CA ALA A 7 -7.30 -4.41 0.06
C ALA A 7 -8.43 -5.45 0.07
N ASP A 8 -8.44 -6.35 1.05
CA ASP A 8 -9.51 -7.33 1.19
C ASP A 8 -10.84 -6.66 1.57
N ASP A 9 -10.78 -5.74 2.53
CA ASP A 9 -11.93 -4.94 2.95
C ASP A 9 -12.40 -4.01 1.81
N TYR A 10 -11.46 -3.48 1.01
CA TYR A 10 -11.81 -2.74 -0.20
C TYR A 10 -12.65 -3.56 -1.18
N THR A 11 -12.24 -4.80 -1.48
CA THR A 11 -13.00 -5.72 -2.35
C THR A 11 -14.42 -5.94 -1.84
N HIS A 12 -14.57 -6.22 -0.55
CA HIS A 12 -15.87 -6.46 0.07
C HIS A 12 -16.80 -5.26 -0.03
N ARG A 13 -16.24 -4.04 0.04
CA ARG A 13 -16.97 -2.79 -0.11
C ARG A 13 -17.42 -2.54 -1.54
N ILE A 14 -16.51 -2.59 -2.51
CA ILE A 14 -16.87 -2.35 -3.92
C ILE A 14 -17.79 -3.45 -4.47
N GLY A 15 -17.66 -4.69 -3.97
CA GLY A 15 -18.53 -5.82 -4.31
C GLY A 15 -19.98 -5.69 -3.80
N ARG A 16 -20.36 -4.56 -3.18
CA ARG A 16 -21.75 -4.21 -2.90
C ARG A 16 -22.43 -3.51 -4.08
N THR A 17 -21.67 -3.02 -5.05
CA THR A 17 -22.15 -2.29 -6.23
C THR A 17 -22.42 -3.24 -7.40
N GLY A 18 -23.33 -2.87 -8.32
CA GLY A 18 -23.69 -3.66 -9.49
C GLY A 18 -24.48 -4.92 -9.14
N ARG A 19 -25.77 -4.97 -9.51
CA ARG A 19 -26.65 -6.12 -9.27
C ARG A 19 -27.54 -6.36 -10.49
N SER A 20 -27.89 -7.63 -10.71
CA SER A 20 -28.83 -8.01 -11.78
C SER A 20 -28.40 -7.60 -13.19
N GLY A 21 -27.10 -7.67 -13.49
CA GLY A 21 -26.55 -7.34 -14.81
C GLY A 21 -26.29 -5.84 -15.05
N GLU A 22 -26.67 -4.98 -14.11
CA GLU A 22 -26.40 -3.54 -14.17
C GLU A 22 -24.98 -3.20 -13.69
N ALA A 23 -24.38 -2.19 -14.32
CA ALA A 23 -23.07 -1.69 -13.93
C ALA A 23 -23.12 -1.03 -12.53
N GLY A 24 -22.12 -1.34 -11.71
CA GLY A 24 -21.89 -0.68 -10.43
C GLY A 24 -20.82 0.40 -10.53
N LEU A 25 -20.96 1.46 -9.74
CA LEU A 25 -19.95 2.51 -9.63
C LEU A 25 -19.53 2.68 -8.17
N ALA A 26 -18.22 2.71 -7.93
CA ALA A 26 -17.62 2.92 -6.63
C ALA A 26 -16.60 4.06 -6.71
N VAL A 27 -16.81 5.12 -5.91
CA VAL A 27 -15.91 6.27 -5.81
C VAL A 27 -15.19 6.23 -4.47
N SER A 28 -13.88 6.41 -4.50
CA SER A 28 -13.02 6.46 -3.33
C SER A 28 -12.32 7.81 -3.27
N LEU A 29 -12.38 8.47 -2.12
CA LEU A 29 -11.67 9.72 -1.88
C LEU A 29 -10.29 9.40 -1.31
N VAL A 30 -9.25 9.90 -1.99
CA VAL A 30 -7.85 9.69 -1.60
C VAL A 30 -7.21 11.02 -1.23
N SER A 31 -6.74 11.11 0.00
CA SER A 31 -5.93 12.20 0.54
C SER A 31 -4.44 11.80 0.58
N ALA A 32 -3.56 12.76 0.89
CA ALA A 32 -2.13 12.50 1.07
C ALA A 32 -1.86 11.35 2.08
N ASP A 33 -2.58 11.31 3.21
CA ASP A 33 -2.42 10.28 4.24
C ASP A 33 -2.89 8.88 3.81
N THR A 34 -3.84 8.83 2.88
CA THR A 34 -4.47 7.57 2.43
C THR A 34 -3.90 7.06 1.11
N GLN A 35 -3.05 7.85 0.44
CA GLN A 35 -2.38 7.49 -0.81
C GLN A 35 -1.56 6.19 -0.70
N ALA A 36 -0.90 5.95 0.43
CA ALA A 36 -0.15 4.71 0.65
C ALA A 36 -1.06 3.47 0.66
N HIS A 37 -2.24 3.58 1.27
CA HIS A 37 -3.23 2.51 1.28
C HIS A 37 -3.82 2.31 -0.13
N TRP A 38 -4.08 3.39 -0.87
CA TRP A 38 -4.56 3.31 -2.26
C TRP A 38 -3.60 2.51 -3.15
N ARG A 39 -2.30 2.82 -3.10
CA ARG A 39 -1.28 2.09 -3.88
C ARG A 39 -1.24 0.59 -3.56
N LEU A 40 -1.46 0.22 -2.30
CA LEU A 40 -1.52 -1.20 -1.90
C LEU A 40 -2.74 -1.90 -2.53
N ILE A 41 -3.89 -1.23 -2.52
CA ILE A 41 -5.15 -1.73 -3.08
C ILE A 41 -5.00 -1.89 -4.60
N GLU A 42 -4.58 -0.84 -5.28
CA GLU A 42 -4.34 -0.81 -6.73
C GLU A 42 -3.46 -1.97 -7.18
N LYS A 43 -2.29 -2.12 -6.53
CA LYS A 43 -1.35 -3.20 -6.82
C LYS A 43 -1.95 -4.59 -6.59
N ARG A 44 -2.79 -4.77 -5.56
CA ARG A 44 -3.39 -6.08 -5.26
C ARG A 44 -4.54 -6.44 -6.19
N GLN A 45 -5.27 -5.44 -6.69
CA GLN A 45 -6.35 -5.65 -7.66
C GLN A 45 -5.84 -5.71 -9.10
N SER A 46 -4.57 -5.40 -9.34
CA SER A 46 -3.98 -5.29 -10.69
C SER A 46 -4.78 -4.34 -11.59
N LEU A 47 -5.31 -3.27 -11.00
CA LEU A 47 -6.05 -2.23 -11.70
C LEU A 47 -5.13 -1.04 -11.93
N ASP A 48 -5.28 -0.38 -13.07
CA ASP A 48 -4.65 0.91 -13.35
C ASP A 48 -5.79 1.95 -13.35
N VAL A 49 -5.92 2.71 -12.26
CA VAL A 49 -7.00 3.68 -12.07
C VAL A 49 -6.39 5.05 -11.89
N ALA A 50 -6.56 5.90 -12.89
CA ALA A 50 -6.09 7.27 -12.86
C ALA A 50 -6.78 8.04 -11.71
N LEU A 51 -5.97 8.68 -10.87
CA LEU A 51 -6.44 9.57 -9.81
C LEU A 51 -6.80 10.93 -10.41
N GLU A 52 -8.05 11.34 -10.23
CA GLU A 52 -8.50 12.69 -10.58
C GLU A 52 -8.28 13.63 -9.39
N THR A 53 -7.69 14.81 -9.64
CA THR A 53 -7.53 15.84 -8.61
C THR A 53 -8.72 16.79 -8.67
N VAL A 54 -9.39 16.98 -7.53
CA VAL A 54 -10.54 17.88 -7.42
C VAL A 54 -10.06 19.28 -7.04
N GLU A 55 -10.58 20.30 -7.72
CA GLU A 55 -10.24 21.71 -7.46
C GLU A 55 -10.50 22.07 -5.98
N GLY A 56 -9.51 22.65 -5.31
CA GLY A 56 -9.56 22.95 -3.87
C GLY A 56 -9.24 21.79 -2.93
N PHE A 57 -9.07 20.57 -3.44
CA PHE A 57 -8.64 19.37 -2.69
C PHE A 57 -7.32 18.81 -3.24
N GLU A 58 -6.42 19.70 -3.65
CA GLU A 58 -5.09 19.27 -4.07
C GLU A 58 -4.35 18.61 -2.89
N PRO A 59 -3.70 17.46 -3.11
CA PRO A 59 -2.94 16.81 -2.06
C PRO A 59 -1.74 17.68 -1.68
N THR A 60 -1.89 18.48 -0.63
CA THR A 60 -0.78 19.23 -0.06
C THR A 60 0.21 18.24 0.53
N LEU A 61 1.33 18.02 -0.17
CA LEU A 61 2.44 17.19 0.28
C LEU A 61 3.04 17.79 1.56
N ASN A 62 2.52 17.40 2.73
CA ASN A 62 3.38 17.31 3.90
C ASN A 62 4.29 16.11 3.64
N ALA A 63 5.44 16.40 3.04
CA ALA A 63 6.53 15.48 2.82
C ALA A 63 7.03 14.95 4.17
N ILE A 64 6.37 13.92 4.71
CA ILE A 64 7.03 13.00 5.62
C ILE A 64 7.80 12.03 4.73
N SER A 65 9.06 12.37 4.56
CA SER A 65 10.10 11.58 3.92
C SER A 65 10.06 10.10 4.34
N THR A 66 10.63 9.27 3.46
CA THR A 66 11.01 7.85 3.62
C THR A 66 9.98 6.78 3.24
N ALA A 67 9.95 6.45 1.95
CA ALA A 67 10.26 5.09 1.51
C ALA A 67 10.60 5.10 0.01
N THR A 68 11.88 5.23 -0.31
CA THR A 68 12.46 4.81 -1.59
C THR A 68 12.07 3.35 -1.84
N PRO A 69 11.65 2.97 -3.06
CA PRO A 69 11.54 1.57 -3.42
C PRO A 69 12.97 1.06 -3.65
N THR A 70 13.65 0.62 -2.60
CA THR A 70 14.90 -0.13 -2.76
C THR A 70 14.57 -1.46 -3.41
N ASP A 71 15.21 -1.66 -4.55
CA ASP A 71 15.17 -2.82 -5.42
C ASP A 71 15.10 -4.16 -4.70
N MET A 72 14.32 -5.04 -5.30
CA MET A 72 14.38 -6.48 -5.11
C MET A 72 15.78 -7.01 -5.47
N SER A 73 16.67 -7.20 -4.50
CA SER A 73 17.73 -8.23 -4.52
C SER A 73 18.50 -8.25 -3.20
N GLY A 74 18.26 -9.23 -2.33
CA GLY A 74 19.09 -9.41 -1.13
C GLY A 74 18.42 -10.11 0.05
N ASN A 75 17.91 -11.32 -0.13
CA ASN A 75 17.59 -12.18 1.01
C ASN A 75 18.91 -12.60 1.70
N GLY A 76 19.22 -12.05 2.88
CA GLY A 76 20.15 -12.72 3.80
C GLY A 76 20.97 -11.84 4.73
N GLY A 77 20.37 -11.39 5.83
CA GLY A 77 20.99 -11.31 7.15
C GLY A 77 22.15 -10.32 7.37
N VAL A 78 21.86 -9.21 8.04
CA VAL A 78 22.89 -8.41 8.73
C VAL A 78 23.45 -9.23 9.89
N LYS A 79 24.48 -10.03 9.62
CA LYS A 79 25.26 -10.75 10.64
C LYS A 79 26.08 -9.71 11.42
N GLY A 80 25.51 -9.23 12.53
CA GLY A 80 26.26 -8.45 13.52
C GLY A 80 27.53 -9.20 13.94
N LYS A 81 28.58 -8.44 14.27
CA LYS A 81 29.93 -8.88 14.69
C LYS A 81 29.93 -9.62 16.06
N ARG A 82 28.92 -10.44 16.33
CA ARG A 82 28.85 -11.29 17.51
C ARG A 82 29.36 -12.67 17.08
N PRO A 83 30.41 -13.20 17.72
CA PRO A 83 30.90 -14.54 17.38
C PRO A 83 29.75 -15.54 17.53
N SER A 84 29.67 -16.46 16.60
CA SER A 84 28.62 -17.48 16.59
C SER A 84 28.76 -18.37 17.84
N LYS A 85 27.67 -18.99 18.32
CA LYS A 85 27.72 -19.89 19.48
C LYS A 85 28.74 -21.03 19.32
N LYS A 86 29.06 -21.38 18.07
CA LYS A 86 30.08 -22.37 17.70
C LYS A 86 31.51 -21.84 17.85
N ASP A 87 31.75 -20.55 17.61
CA ASP A 87 33.07 -19.92 17.82
C ASP A 87 33.37 -19.71 19.31
N LYS A 88 32.34 -19.39 20.12
CA LYS A 88 32.50 -19.24 21.57
C LYS A 88 32.91 -20.55 22.28
N LEU A 89 32.59 -21.71 21.69
CA LEU A 89 32.94 -23.02 22.27
C LEU A 89 34.34 -23.51 21.88
N ARG A 90 35.07 -22.78 21.01
CA ARG A 90 36.42 -23.14 20.56
C ARG A 90 37.50 -22.15 21.01
N ALA A 91 37.12 -21.10 21.71
CA ALA A 91 38.02 -20.12 22.31
C ALA A 91 38.29 -20.49 23.78
#